data_AF-A0A849FKG3-F1
#
_entry.id   AF-A0A849FKG3-F1
#
_cell.length_a   1.000
_cell.length_b   1.000
_cell.length_c   1.000
_cell.angle_alpha   90.00
_cell.angle_beta   90.00
_cell.angle_gamma   90.00
#
_symmetry.space_group_name_H-M   'P 1'
#
loop_
_entity.id
_entity.type
_entity.pdbx_description
1 polymer ?
#
loop_
_entity_poly.entity_id
_entity_poly.type
_entity_poly.pdbx_seq_one_letter_code
_entity_poly.pdbx_strand_id
1 'polypeptide(L)'
;MNETVSHETNAKSGGEPSRNYVIFQLGSYPWQSEVEATSGSGILHEAQHEVFNAMDGVASYSIFPSGFARQKNKDLDRKDVRIYEMDSEVPEYSHPDGHRWGGVSDAYVAKFISDHEKLVYAYMMEIENSLEPGSEIQLFIAHHTCINSIIAKKVMEKRAAKGYSVPPIVIFLHGTAMIMMVNELRETSLIESGELKPTDRRWPSTFHKQLTELGVFDDCSKPGNANLAYAISEENMEVFSDLFPQFDKNRYILANPGFNNCFVPRPHERLEDVLKEAKLKHLGLTKEKTFDVQTDYKYMIVFVGQFVGWKRIDAVLRAASIWEKEFGDELLTLIV
;
A
#
# COMPACT_ATOMS: atom_id res chain seq x y z
N MET A 1 -73.19 2.04 12.38
CA MET A 1 -72.54 1.20 11.36
C MET A 1 -71.28 1.94 10.94
N ASN A 2 -70.15 1.59 11.56
CA ASN A 2 -68.82 2.04 11.15
C ASN A 2 -67.96 0.79 11.11
N GLU A 3 -67.59 0.36 9.91
CA GLU A 3 -66.74 -0.79 9.65
C GLU A 3 -65.29 -0.42 9.96
N THR A 4 -64.71 -1.12 10.92
CA THR A 4 -63.28 -1.17 11.20
C THR A 4 -62.58 -2.02 10.14
N VAL A 5 -61.75 -1.39 9.31
CA VAL A 5 -60.83 -2.08 8.40
C VAL A 5 -59.52 -2.35 9.15
N SER A 6 -59.24 -3.62 9.41
CA SER A 6 -57.97 -4.12 9.94
C SER A 6 -56.96 -4.24 8.80
N HIS A 7 -55.89 -3.43 8.83
CA HIS A 7 -54.72 -3.66 7.98
C HIS A 7 -53.77 -4.63 8.68
N GLU A 8 -53.78 -5.89 8.23
CA GLU A 8 -52.72 -6.85 8.50
C GLU A 8 -51.44 -6.41 7.77
N THR A 9 -50.41 -6.09 8.55
CA THR A 9 -49.05 -5.86 8.07
C THR A 9 -48.38 -7.21 7.79
N ASN A 10 -48.27 -7.57 6.51
CA ASN A 10 -47.38 -8.64 6.07
C ASN A 10 -45.92 -8.20 6.21
N ALA A 11 -45.29 -8.60 7.31
CA ALA A 11 -43.84 -8.55 7.48
C ALA A 11 -43.20 -9.49 6.46
N LYS A 12 -42.66 -8.94 5.37
CA LYS A 12 -41.70 -9.65 4.53
C LYS A 12 -40.39 -9.77 5.29
N SER A 13 -40.00 -11.01 5.52
CA SER A 13 -38.69 -11.47 5.98
C SER A 13 -37.54 -10.66 5.37
N GLY A 14 -36.71 -10.06 6.22
CA GLY A 14 -35.43 -9.49 5.84
C GLY A 14 -34.51 -10.59 5.33
N GLY A 15 -34.33 -10.66 4.01
CA GLY A 15 -33.14 -11.25 3.43
C GLY A 15 -32.01 -10.24 3.57
N GLU A 16 -30.81 -10.70 3.94
CA GLU A 16 -29.60 -9.89 3.80
C GLU A 16 -29.54 -9.33 2.38
N PRO A 17 -29.20 -8.03 2.19
CA PRO A 17 -29.05 -7.48 0.86
C PRO A 17 -28.01 -8.31 0.11
N SER A 18 -28.39 -8.83 -1.06
CA SER A 18 -27.46 -9.57 -1.91
C SER A 18 -26.25 -8.68 -2.19
N ARG A 19 -25.06 -9.12 -1.78
CA ARG A 19 -23.81 -8.41 -2.07
C ARG A 19 -23.59 -8.48 -3.58
N ASN A 20 -24.00 -7.44 -4.31
CA ASN A 20 -24.07 -7.44 -5.76
C ASN A 20 -22.75 -7.02 -6.45
N TYR A 21 -21.77 -6.50 -5.70
CA TYR A 21 -20.49 -6.07 -6.23
C TYR A 21 -19.30 -6.70 -5.50
N VAL A 22 -18.54 -7.58 -6.17
CA VAL A 22 -17.41 -8.29 -5.56
C VAL A 22 -16.06 -7.75 -6.05
N ILE A 23 -15.21 -7.34 -5.12
CA ILE A 23 -13.88 -6.79 -5.34
C ILE A 23 -12.84 -7.78 -4.78
N PHE A 24 -11.78 -8.02 -5.54
CA PHE A 24 -10.61 -8.76 -5.08
C PHE A 24 -9.38 -7.85 -5.05
N GLN A 25 -8.57 -7.89 -3.98
CA GLN A 25 -7.41 -7.01 -3.82
C GLN A 25 -6.12 -7.75 -3.47
N LEU A 26 -4.98 -7.23 -3.93
CA LEU A 26 -3.65 -7.65 -3.52
C LEU A 26 -2.96 -6.55 -2.72
N GLY A 27 -2.77 -6.77 -1.42
CA GLY A 27 -1.90 -5.97 -0.57
C GLY A 27 -0.42 -6.26 -0.83
N SER A 28 0.45 -5.30 -0.57
CA SER A 28 1.90 -5.46 -0.75
C SER A 28 2.69 -5.55 0.56
N TYR A 29 2.02 -5.37 1.69
CA TYR A 29 2.60 -5.36 3.03
C TYR A 29 1.74 -6.22 3.95
N PRO A 30 2.23 -6.59 5.15
CA PRO A 30 1.43 -7.27 6.14
C PRO A 30 0.11 -6.58 6.45
N TRP A 31 -0.89 -7.38 6.82
CA TRP A 31 -2.07 -6.88 7.51
C TRP A 31 -1.65 -6.33 8.89
N GLN A 32 -2.19 -5.20 9.34
CA GLN A 32 -1.82 -4.65 10.64
C GLN A 32 -2.37 -5.55 11.75
N SER A 33 -1.50 -6.03 12.63
CA SER A 33 -1.89 -6.86 13.77
C SER A 33 -1.01 -6.59 14.99
N GLU A 34 -1.34 -7.20 16.13
CA GLU A 34 -0.51 -7.14 17.35
C GLU A 34 0.84 -7.86 17.18
N VAL A 35 0.89 -8.89 16.32
CA VAL A 35 2.07 -9.74 16.11
C VAL A 35 2.95 -9.30 14.95
N GLU A 36 2.43 -8.43 14.08
CA GLU A 36 3.14 -7.89 12.93
C GLU A 36 2.62 -6.50 12.57
N ALA A 37 3.51 -5.51 12.69
CA ALA A 37 3.23 -4.16 12.24
C ALA A 37 3.40 -4.03 10.72
N THR A 38 2.67 -3.09 10.12
CA THR A 38 2.74 -2.82 8.70
C THR A 38 3.22 -1.40 8.39
N SER A 39 3.66 -1.19 7.15
CA SER A 39 4.08 0.14 6.69
C SER A 39 2.87 1.05 6.50
N GLY A 40 3.10 2.36 6.36
CA GLY A 40 2.01 3.30 6.06
C GLY A 40 1.19 2.91 4.82
N SER A 41 1.80 2.28 3.80
CA SER A 41 1.05 1.79 2.63
C SER A 41 0.17 0.57 2.99
N GLY A 42 0.67 -0.33 3.84
CA GLY A 42 -0.11 -1.48 4.32
C GLY A 42 -1.37 -1.06 5.08
N ILE A 43 -1.26 -0.05 5.95
CA ILE A 43 -2.42 0.53 6.66
C ILE A 43 -3.46 1.06 5.67
N LEU A 44 -3.02 1.70 4.58
CA LEU A 44 -3.93 2.23 3.56
C LEU A 44 -4.65 1.13 2.78
N HIS A 45 -3.96 0.01 2.48
CA HIS A 45 -4.58 -1.12 1.79
C HIS A 45 -5.65 -1.80 2.66
N GLU A 46 -5.32 -1.99 3.94
CA GLU A 46 -6.26 -2.50 4.94
C GLU A 46 -7.46 -1.57 5.10
N ALA A 47 -7.23 -0.27 5.28
CA ALA A 47 -8.32 0.70 5.39
C ALA A 47 -9.21 0.72 4.15
N GLN A 48 -8.65 0.58 2.95
CA GLN A 48 -9.42 0.48 1.72
C GLN A 48 -10.29 -0.79 1.68
N HIS A 49 -9.75 -1.94 2.10
CA HIS A 49 -10.52 -3.18 2.24
C HIS A 49 -11.70 -3.02 3.20
N GLU A 50 -11.46 -2.46 4.38
CA GLU A 50 -12.51 -2.22 5.39
C GLU A 50 -13.58 -1.25 4.87
N VAL A 51 -13.19 -0.17 4.17
CA VAL A 51 -14.14 0.77 3.56
C VAL A 51 -15.02 0.08 2.53
N PHE A 52 -14.46 -0.77 1.64
CA PHE A 52 -15.28 -1.50 0.68
C PHE A 52 -16.26 -2.47 1.35
N ASN A 53 -15.86 -3.16 2.42
CA ASN A 53 -16.76 -4.04 3.16
C ASN A 53 -17.81 -3.30 4.01
N ALA A 54 -17.60 -2.01 4.29
CA ALA A 54 -18.60 -1.14 4.90
C ALA A 54 -19.61 -0.54 3.90
N MET A 55 -19.36 -0.64 2.59
CA MET A 55 -20.27 -0.13 1.56
C MET A 55 -21.43 -1.10 1.31
N ASP A 56 -22.65 -0.56 1.26
CA ASP A 56 -23.85 -1.36 0.97
C ASP A 56 -23.72 -2.09 -0.37
N GLY A 57 -23.95 -3.41 -0.35
CA GLY A 57 -23.93 -4.25 -1.54
C GLY A 57 -22.55 -4.60 -2.09
N VAL A 58 -21.46 -4.22 -1.40
CA VAL A 58 -20.08 -4.54 -1.80
C VAL A 58 -19.51 -5.66 -0.92
N ALA A 59 -18.77 -6.58 -1.52
CA ALA A 59 -17.93 -7.54 -0.82
C ALA A 59 -16.49 -7.36 -1.30
N SER A 60 -15.55 -7.14 -0.40
CA SER A 60 -14.13 -7.11 -0.72
C SER A 60 -13.41 -8.29 -0.12
N TYR A 61 -12.59 -8.94 -0.94
CA TYR A 61 -11.69 -10.01 -0.55
C TYR A 61 -10.26 -9.61 -0.84
N SER A 62 -9.31 -9.96 0.03
CA SER A 62 -7.93 -9.54 -0.14
C SER A 62 -6.91 -10.60 0.25
N ILE A 63 -5.75 -10.59 -0.41
CA ILE A 63 -4.54 -11.29 0.03
C ILE A 63 -3.50 -10.30 0.52
N PHE A 64 -2.89 -10.59 1.68
CA PHE A 64 -1.75 -9.85 2.23
C PHE A 64 -0.58 -10.78 2.54
N PRO A 65 0.67 -10.41 2.22
CA PRO A 65 1.85 -11.20 2.62
C PRO A 65 2.15 -11.02 4.11
N SER A 66 2.53 -12.09 4.81
CA SER A 66 3.04 -12.02 6.20
C SER A 66 4.44 -12.59 6.27
N GLY A 67 5.35 -11.82 6.88
CA GLY A 67 6.75 -12.20 6.99
C GLY A 67 6.96 -13.22 8.10
N PHE A 68 7.82 -14.22 7.86
CA PHE A 68 8.14 -15.32 8.79
C PHE A 68 6.88 -16.02 9.36
N ALA A 69 5.80 -16.05 8.58
CA ALA A 69 4.49 -16.57 8.97
C ALA A 69 4.04 -16.09 10.36
N ARG A 70 4.33 -14.81 10.68
CA ARG A 70 3.91 -14.17 11.93
C ARG A 70 2.39 -14.15 12.05
N GLN A 71 1.70 -13.98 10.92
CA GLN A 71 0.26 -14.15 10.79
C GLN A 71 -0.03 -15.41 10.00
N LYS A 72 -1.08 -16.13 10.37
CA LYS A 72 -1.48 -17.40 9.73
C LYS A 72 -2.97 -17.42 9.46
N ASN A 73 -3.35 -18.07 8.36
CA ASN A 73 -4.75 -18.17 7.95
C ASN A 73 -5.63 -18.86 8.99
N LYS A 74 -5.09 -19.84 9.71
CA LYS A 74 -5.83 -20.56 10.76
C LYS A 74 -6.15 -19.70 11.99
N ASP A 75 -5.40 -18.62 12.18
CA ASP A 75 -5.53 -17.72 13.32
C ASP A 75 -6.36 -16.47 12.96
N LEU A 76 -6.79 -16.35 11.69
CA LEU A 76 -7.69 -15.31 11.22
C LEU A 76 -9.14 -15.68 11.55
N ASP A 77 -9.82 -14.82 12.32
CA ASP A 77 -11.28 -14.90 12.54
C ASP A 77 -12.07 -14.15 11.46
N ARG A 78 -11.68 -14.32 10.19
CA ARG A 78 -12.32 -13.66 9.04
C ARG A 78 -12.16 -14.46 7.75
N LYS A 79 -13.12 -14.31 6.82
CA LYS A 79 -13.19 -15.10 5.57
C LYS A 79 -12.87 -14.29 4.31
N ASP A 80 -12.83 -12.98 4.46
CA ASP A 80 -12.58 -11.97 3.44
C ASP A 80 -11.10 -11.59 3.30
N VAL A 81 -10.25 -12.05 4.20
CA VAL A 81 -8.79 -11.87 4.11
C VAL A 81 -8.08 -13.21 4.14
N ARG A 82 -7.05 -13.31 3.31
CA ARG A 82 -6.14 -14.46 3.25
C ARG A 82 -4.69 -13.98 3.39
N ILE A 83 -3.90 -14.71 4.16
CA ILE A 83 -2.47 -14.43 4.35
C ILE A 83 -1.64 -15.30 3.42
N TYR A 84 -0.71 -14.69 2.68
CA TYR A 84 0.41 -15.43 2.11
C TYR A 84 1.51 -15.58 3.17
N GLU A 85 1.60 -16.77 3.74
CA GLU A 85 2.52 -17.10 4.83
C GLU A 85 3.94 -17.32 4.26
N MET A 86 4.87 -16.41 4.57
CA MET A 86 6.24 -16.45 4.04
C MET A 86 7.23 -17.03 5.05
N ASP A 87 8.26 -17.73 4.56
CA ASP A 87 9.39 -18.18 5.39
C ASP A 87 10.48 -17.10 5.58
N SER A 88 10.22 -15.89 5.09
CA SER A 88 11.13 -14.74 5.05
C SER A 88 10.40 -13.45 5.41
N GLU A 89 11.14 -12.37 5.62
CA GLU A 89 10.56 -11.03 5.74
C GLU A 89 9.84 -10.62 4.44
N VAL A 90 8.81 -9.78 4.54
CA VAL A 90 8.16 -9.18 3.36
C VAL A 90 9.10 -8.14 2.78
N PRO A 91 9.55 -8.24 1.51
CA PRO A 91 10.47 -7.26 0.97
C PRO A 91 9.81 -5.88 0.79
N GLU A 92 10.53 -4.82 1.15
CA GLU A 92 10.04 -3.45 0.97
C GLU A 92 10.40 -2.84 -0.40
N TYR A 93 9.67 -1.80 -0.81
CA TYR A 93 9.97 -1.02 -2.03
C TYR A 93 10.89 0.19 -1.81
N SER A 94 10.88 0.77 -0.60
CA SER A 94 11.39 2.13 -0.39
C SER A 94 12.79 2.22 0.22
N HIS A 95 13.21 1.30 1.09
CA HIS A 95 14.45 1.53 1.85
C HIS A 95 15.73 1.09 1.09
N PRO A 96 16.80 1.93 1.03
CA PRO A 96 18.05 1.57 0.37
C PRO A 96 18.85 0.50 1.15
N ASP A 97 18.58 0.32 2.43
CA ASP A 97 19.28 -0.60 3.32
C ASP A 97 18.26 -1.53 4.02
N GLY A 98 18.21 -2.83 3.69
CA GLY A 98 17.24 -3.77 4.30
C GLY A 98 16.78 -4.88 3.35
N HIS A 99 15.83 -5.70 3.80
CA HIS A 99 15.20 -6.72 2.97
C HIS A 99 14.23 -6.06 1.98
N ARG A 100 14.70 -5.79 0.76
CA ARG A 100 13.93 -5.10 -0.29
C ARG A 100 13.78 -5.97 -1.53
N TRP A 101 12.77 -5.66 -2.33
CA TRP A 101 12.59 -6.29 -3.65
C TRP A 101 13.83 -6.17 -4.53
N GLY A 102 14.56 -5.07 -4.39
CA GLY A 102 15.83 -4.85 -5.07
C GLY A 102 17.06 -5.57 -4.48
N GLY A 103 16.91 -6.36 -3.42
CA GLY A 103 18.03 -7.00 -2.70
C GLY A 103 17.89 -8.51 -2.63
N VAL A 104 16.75 -9.05 -3.06
CA VAL A 104 16.48 -10.48 -3.14
C VAL A 104 16.92 -11.04 -4.49
N SER A 105 17.17 -12.34 -4.55
CA SER A 105 17.57 -13.00 -5.80
C SER A 105 16.41 -13.13 -6.79
N ASP A 106 16.72 -13.24 -8.08
CA ASP A 106 15.71 -13.52 -9.11
C ASP A 106 14.93 -14.81 -8.82
N ALA A 107 15.61 -15.83 -8.27
CA ALA A 107 14.97 -17.08 -7.87
C ALA A 107 13.92 -16.86 -6.75
N TYR A 108 14.21 -15.95 -5.81
CA TYR A 108 13.25 -15.57 -4.77
C TYR A 108 12.05 -14.84 -5.38
N VAL A 109 12.28 -13.86 -6.26
CA VAL A 109 11.20 -13.11 -6.95
C VAL A 109 10.33 -14.06 -7.77
N ALA A 110 10.93 -14.95 -8.56
CA ALA A 110 10.21 -15.93 -9.36
C ALA A 110 9.37 -16.89 -8.50
N LYS A 111 9.92 -17.38 -7.37
CA LYS A 111 9.18 -18.20 -6.41
C LYS A 111 8.01 -17.44 -5.82
N PHE A 112 8.22 -16.21 -5.37
CA PHE A 112 7.17 -15.37 -4.79
C PHE A 112 6.02 -15.17 -5.77
N ILE A 113 6.32 -14.83 -7.04
CA ILE A 113 5.31 -14.66 -8.09
C ILE A 113 4.56 -15.97 -8.32
N SER A 114 5.26 -17.10 -8.45
CA SER A 114 4.64 -18.40 -8.73
C SER A 114 3.71 -18.84 -7.61
N ASP A 115 4.12 -18.67 -6.36
CA ASP A 115 3.33 -19.12 -5.22
C ASP A 115 2.13 -18.19 -4.97
N HIS A 116 2.30 -16.87 -5.12
CA HIS A 116 1.18 -15.93 -5.10
C HIS A 116 0.21 -16.17 -6.24
N GLU A 117 0.66 -16.39 -7.47
CA GLU A 117 -0.23 -16.69 -8.60
C GLU A 117 -1.13 -17.89 -8.30
N LYS A 118 -0.57 -18.96 -7.72
CA LYS A 118 -1.35 -20.14 -7.30
C LYS A 118 -2.35 -19.79 -6.20
N LEU A 119 -1.91 -19.09 -5.16
CA LEU A 119 -2.75 -18.71 -4.03
C LEU A 119 -3.90 -17.81 -4.46
N VAL A 120 -3.60 -16.75 -5.22
CA VAL A 120 -4.59 -15.78 -5.74
C VAL A 120 -5.60 -16.50 -6.61
N TYR A 121 -5.14 -17.30 -7.59
CA TYR A 121 -6.05 -18.03 -8.46
C TYR A 121 -6.95 -18.98 -7.66
N ALA A 122 -6.40 -19.75 -6.70
CA ALA A 122 -7.17 -20.67 -5.89
C ALA A 122 -8.20 -19.95 -5.01
N TYR A 123 -7.82 -18.83 -4.38
CA TYR A 123 -8.71 -18.07 -3.52
C TYR A 123 -9.82 -17.36 -4.29
N MET A 124 -9.52 -16.82 -5.48
CA MET A 124 -10.57 -16.29 -6.37
C MET A 124 -11.61 -17.36 -6.72
N MET A 125 -11.17 -18.59 -7.05
CA MET A 125 -12.11 -19.69 -7.32
C MET A 125 -12.90 -20.08 -6.07
N GLU A 126 -12.29 -20.11 -4.88
CA GLU A 126 -12.98 -20.37 -3.62
C GLU A 126 -14.08 -19.33 -3.37
N ILE A 127 -13.78 -18.05 -3.56
CA ILE A 127 -14.73 -16.95 -3.41
C ILE A 127 -15.89 -17.13 -4.39
N GLU A 128 -15.61 -17.26 -5.68
CA GLU A 128 -16.66 -17.38 -6.71
C GLU A 128 -17.56 -18.60 -6.48
N ASN A 129 -17.00 -19.73 -6.00
CA ASN A 129 -17.77 -20.91 -5.64
C ASN A 129 -18.64 -20.72 -4.38
N SER A 130 -18.36 -19.71 -3.56
CA SER A 130 -19.15 -19.37 -2.37
C SER A 130 -20.27 -18.36 -2.65
N LEU A 131 -20.24 -17.72 -3.82
CA LEU A 131 -21.28 -16.77 -4.23
C LEU A 131 -22.49 -17.51 -4.83
N GLU A 132 -23.60 -16.79 -4.98
CA GLU A 132 -24.78 -17.31 -5.70
C GLU A 132 -24.40 -17.71 -7.14
N PRO A 133 -24.98 -18.79 -7.69
CA PRO A 133 -24.65 -19.26 -9.03
C PRO A 133 -24.73 -18.14 -10.09
N GLY A 134 -23.63 -17.92 -10.81
CA GLY A 134 -23.51 -16.88 -11.82
C GLY A 134 -23.00 -15.53 -11.31
N SER A 135 -22.69 -15.41 -10.02
CA SER A 135 -21.95 -14.29 -9.47
C SER A 135 -20.44 -14.49 -9.65
N GLU A 136 -19.72 -13.41 -9.92
CA GLU A 136 -18.29 -13.42 -10.22
C GLU A 136 -17.60 -12.21 -9.59
N ILE A 137 -16.27 -12.27 -9.50
CA ILE A 137 -15.48 -11.10 -9.11
C ILE A 137 -15.57 -10.06 -10.24
N GLN A 138 -15.97 -8.84 -9.90
CA GLN A 138 -16.23 -7.76 -10.86
C GLN A 138 -15.12 -6.71 -10.92
N LEU A 139 -14.20 -6.71 -9.94
CA LEU A 139 -13.06 -5.80 -9.91
C LEU A 139 -11.85 -6.47 -9.28
N PHE A 140 -10.68 -6.29 -9.89
CA PHE A 140 -9.41 -6.69 -9.31
C PHE A 140 -8.55 -5.47 -9.04
N ILE A 141 -8.07 -5.32 -7.81
CA ILE A 141 -7.21 -4.21 -7.38
C ILE A 141 -5.82 -4.75 -7.05
N ALA A 142 -4.80 -4.26 -7.73
CA ALA A 142 -3.41 -4.52 -7.37
C ALA A 142 -2.78 -3.25 -6.80
N HIS A 143 -2.42 -3.30 -5.52
CA HIS A 143 -1.67 -2.21 -4.90
C HIS A 143 -0.21 -2.23 -5.34
N HIS A 144 0.33 -1.02 -5.58
CA HIS A 144 1.65 -0.74 -6.13
C HIS A 144 1.85 -1.19 -7.58
N THR A 145 2.57 -0.38 -8.35
CA THR A 145 2.99 -0.64 -9.73
C THR A 145 4.22 -1.53 -9.76
N CYS A 146 4.11 -2.76 -9.28
CA CYS A 146 5.23 -3.69 -9.16
C CYS A 146 4.76 -5.14 -9.22
N ILE A 147 5.19 -5.97 -8.27
CA ILE A 147 5.00 -7.42 -8.28
C ILE A 147 3.52 -7.83 -8.33
N ASN A 148 2.64 -7.08 -7.68
CA ASN A 148 1.20 -7.33 -7.69
C ASN A 148 0.60 -7.17 -9.10
N SER A 149 1.13 -6.25 -9.92
CA SER A 149 0.69 -6.10 -11.32
C SER A 149 1.13 -7.31 -12.18
N ILE A 150 2.32 -7.87 -11.92
CA ILE A 150 2.79 -9.09 -12.58
C ILE A 150 1.93 -10.29 -12.20
N ILE A 151 1.63 -10.44 -10.90
CA ILE A 151 0.78 -11.52 -10.38
C ILE A 151 -0.64 -11.40 -10.96
N ALA A 152 -1.23 -10.21 -10.94
CA ALA A 152 -2.54 -9.94 -11.53
C ALA A 152 -2.59 -10.40 -12.98
N LYS A 153 -1.60 -9.99 -13.79
CA LYS A 153 -1.50 -10.38 -15.19
C LYS A 153 -1.51 -11.90 -15.38
N LYS A 154 -0.60 -12.60 -14.70
CA LYS A 154 -0.47 -14.07 -14.82
C LYS A 154 -1.74 -14.80 -14.39
N VAL A 155 -2.39 -14.36 -13.32
CA VAL A 155 -3.65 -14.95 -12.84
C VAL A 155 -4.75 -14.75 -13.88
N MET A 156 -4.90 -13.55 -14.44
CA MET A 156 -5.95 -13.28 -15.42
C MET A 156 -5.73 -13.97 -16.76
N GLU A 157 -4.48 -14.06 -17.25
CA GLU A 157 -4.16 -14.85 -18.43
C GLU A 157 -4.54 -16.32 -18.24
N LYS A 158 -4.26 -16.88 -17.05
CA LYS A 158 -4.65 -18.25 -16.68
C LYS A 158 -6.15 -18.43 -16.54
N ARG A 159 -6.88 -17.43 -16.03
CA ARG A 159 -8.35 -17.44 -15.97
C ARG A 159 -8.93 -17.44 -17.38
N ALA A 160 -8.50 -16.52 -18.24
CA ALA A 160 -8.93 -16.42 -19.63
C ALA A 160 -8.66 -17.71 -20.42
N ALA A 161 -7.46 -18.31 -20.26
CA ALA A 161 -7.11 -19.57 -20.93
C ALA A 161 -8.01 -20.75 -20.53
N LYS A 162 -8.68 -20.67 -19.38
CA LYS A 162 -9.65 -21.68 -18.90
C LYS A 162 -11.10 -21.28 -19.13
N GLY A 163 -11.36 -20.17 -19.82
CA GLY A 163 -12.70 -19.68 -20.13
C GLY A 163 -13.42 -19.01 -18.96
N TYR A 164 -12.72 -18.67 -17.87
CA TYR A 164 -13.28 -17.86 -16.80
C TYR A 164 -13.26 -16.38 -17.17
N SER A 165 -14.19 -15.62 -16.58
CA SER A 165 -14.20 -14.17 -16.69
C SER A 165 -12.93 -13.53 -16.12
N VAL A 166 -12.55 -12.41 -16.73
CA VAL A 166 -11.44 -11.57 -16.29
C VAL A 166 -12.03 -10.24 -15.83
N PRO A 167 -12.06 -9.96 -14.52
CA PRO A 167 -12.49 -8.64 -14.05
C PRO A 167 -11.56 -7.54 -14.57
N PRO A 168 -12.06 -6.32 -14.76
CA PRO A 168 -11.23 -5.14 -14.91
C PRO A 168 -10.20 -5.02 -13.80
N ILE A 169 -8.97 -4.66 -14.16
CA ILE A 169 -7.84 -4.50 -13.25
C ILE A 169 -7.56 -3.02 -13.01
N VAL A 170 -7.55 -2.64 -11.74
CA VAL A 170 -7.13 -1.32 -11.26
C VAL A 170 -5.77 -1.46 -10.58
N ILE A 171 -4.82 -0.62 -10.99
CA ILE A 171 -3.50 -0.54 -10.37
C ILE A 171 -3.40 0.73 -9.55
N PHE A 172 -3.13 0.62 -8.25
CA PHE A 172 -2.88 1.79 -7.40
C PHE A 172 -1.42 2.22 -7.47
N LEU A 173 -1.20 3.44 -7.98
CA LEU A 173 0.12 4.02 -8.17
C LEU A 173 0.60 4.67 -6.87
N HIS A 174 1.12 3.84 -5.97
CA HIS A 174 1.87 4.33 -4.80
C HIS A 174 3.30 4.70 -5.21
N GLY A 175 3.79 5.85 -4.75
CA GLY A 175 5.03 6.44 -5.25
C GLY A 175 6.30 5.61 -5.01
N THR A 176 6.34 4.80 -3.95
CA THR A 176 7.55 4.06 -3.54
C THR A 176 8.03 3.06 -4.59
N ALA A 177 7.12 2.33 -5.22
CA ALA A 177 7.45 1.37 -6.28
C ALA A 177 7.95 2.06 -7.56
N MET A 178 7.38 3.22 -7.89
CA MET A 178 7.82 3.99 -9.05
C MET A 178 9.18 4.63 -8.83
N ILE A 179 9.46 5.16 -7.62
CA ILE A 179 10.78 5.68 -7.25
C ILE A 179 11.85 4.59 -7.40
N MET A 180 11.55 3.36 -6.99
CA MET A 180 12.46 2.22 -7.19
C MET A 180 12.79 2.03 -8.68
N MET A 181 11.79 2.02 -9.56
CA MET A 181 11.99 1.85 -11.00
C MET A 181 12.68 3.04 -11.67
N VAL A 182 12.41 4.28 -11.24
CA VAL A 182 13.14 5.46 -11.71
C VAL A 182 14.63 5.35 -11.37
N ASN A 183 14.96 4.90 -10.15
CA ASN A 183 16.35 4.68 -9.76
C ASN A 183 16.98 3.49 -10.50
N GLU A 184 16.22 2.41 -10.75
CA GLU A 184 16.63 1.28 -11.58
C GLU A 184 17.08 1.74 -12.97
N LEU A 185 16.26 2.55 -13.65
CA LEU A 185 16.58 3.09 -14.98
C LEU A 185 17.76 4.06 -14.94
N ARG A 186 17.83 4.93 -13.93
CA ARG A 186 18.98 5.84 -13.75
C ARG A 186 20.28 5.07 -13.59
N GLU A 187 20.32 4.06 -12.71
CA GLU A 187 21.52 3.24 -12.53
C GLU A 187 21.85 2.40 -13.78
N THR A 188 20.84 1.96 -14.53
CA THR A 188 21.07 1.31 -15.84
C THR A 188 21.82 2.24 -16.79
N SER A 189 21.34 3.48 -16.96
CA SER A 189 21.96 4.47 -17.83
C SER A 189 23.39 4.82 -17.39
N LEU A 190 23.63 4.98 -16.08
CA LEU A 190 24.98 5.24 -15.55
C LEU A 190 25.94 4.06 -15.74
N ILE A 191 25.45 2.82 -15.68
CA ILE A 191 26.26 1.64 -15.98
C ILE A 191 26.62 1.59 -17.47
N GLU A 192 25.66 1.88 -18.34
CA GLU A 192 25.86 1.93 -19.79
C GLU A 192 26.82 3.05 -20.21
N SER A 193 26.80 4.19 -19.53
CA SER A 193 27.76 5.29 -19.75
C SER A 193 29.13 5.07 -19.12
N GLY A 194 29.28 4.06 -18.25
CA GLY A 194 30.52 3.77 -17.52
C GLY A 194 30.75 4.63 -16.28
N GLU A 195 29.78 5.45 -15.88
CA GLU A 195 29.83 6.30 -14.67
C GLU A 195 29.54 5.52 -13.37
N LEU A 196 28.91 4.35 -13.48
CA LEU A 196 28.67 3.43 -12.37
C LEU A 196 29.13 2.02 -12.76
N LYS A 197 29.83 1.32 -11.86
CA LYS A 197 30.17 -0.09 -12.11
C LYS A 197 28.95 -0.98 -11.84
N PRO A 198 28.75 -2.06 -12.60
CA PRO A 198 27.70 -3.04 -12.32
C PRO A 198 27.73 -3.59 -10.87
N THR A 199 28.93 -3.70 -10.28
CA THR A 199 29.13 -4.15 -8.89
C THR A 199 28.63 -3.16 -7.84
N ASP A 200 28.51 -1.89 -8.21
CA ASP A 200 28.17 -0.79 -7.30
C ASP A 200 26.67 -0.44 -7.40
N ARG A 201 25.92 -1.23 -8.17
CA ARG A 201 24.48 -1.10 -8.37
C ARG A 201 23.73 -1.33 -7.07
N ARG A 202 22.78 -0.44 -6.76
CA ARG A 202 21.91 -0.56 -5.59
C ARG A 202 20.49 -1.00 -5.97
N TRP A 203 20.03 -0.65 -7.17
CA TRP A 203 18.69 -0.96 -7.66
C TRP A 203 18.78 -1.96 -8.80
N PRO A 204 18.37 -3.24 -8.62
CA PRO A 204 18.56 -4.27 -9.63
C PRO A 204 17.59 -4.08 -10.79
N SER A 205 18.07 -4.34 -12.01
CA SER A 205 17.23 -4.26 -13.20
C SER A 205 16.32 -5.46 -13.33
N THR A 206 15.11 -5.35 -12.81
CA THR A 206 14.20 -6.50 -12.74
C THR A 206 12.76 -6.12 -12.94
N PHE A 207 12.23 -5.11 -12.26
CA PHE A 207 10.79 -4.88 -12.24
C PHE A 207 10.30 -4.04 -13.42
N HIS A 208 10.97 -2.92 -13.72
CA HIS A 208 10.58 -2.11 -14.89
C HIS A 208 10.67 -2.93 -16.18
N LYS A 209 11.79 -3.65 -16.34
CA LYS A 209 12.01 -4.57 -17.45
C LYS A 209 10.92 -5.65 -17.54
N GLN A 210 10.65 -6.37 -16.46
CA GLN A 210 9.64 -7.44 -16.46
C GLN A 210 8.23 -6.92 -16.77
N LEU A 211 7.83 -5.78 -16.19
CA LEU A 211 6.52 -5.18 -16.45
C LEU A 211 6.36 -4.78 -17.92
N THR A 212 7.42 -4.22 -18.51
CA THR A 212 7.48 -3.83 -19.92
C THR A 212 7.46 -5.05 -20.85
N GLU A 213 8.28 -6.08 -20.59
CA GLU A 213 8.33 -7.31 -21.39
C GLU A 213 7.01 -8.08 -21.34
N LEU A 214 6.31 -8.04 -20.20
CA LEU A 214 4.97 -8.61 -20.06
C LEU A 214 3.88 -7.73 -20.71
N GLY A 215 4.17 -6.47 -21.03
CA GLY A 215 3.20 -5.53 -21.58
C GLY A 215 2.02 -5.27 -20.66
N VAL A 216 2.25 -5.26 -19.33
CA VAL A 216 1.20 -5.11 -18.30
C VAL A 216 0.38 -3.83 -18.50
N PHE A 217 1.03 -2.78 -19.00
CA PHE A 217 0.46 -1.43 -19.12
C PHE A 217 0.26 -0.98 -20.58
N ASP A 218 0.27 -1.92 -21.53
CA ASP A 218 0.10 -1.61 -22.95
C ASP A 218 -1.39 -1.61 -23.33
N ASP A 219 -1.87 -2.72 -23.91
CA ASP A 219 -3.23 -2.85 -24.43
C ASP A 219 -4.17 -3.42 -23.36
N CYS A 220 -5.05 -2.57 -22.82
CA CYS A 220 -6.02 -2.92 -21.79
C CYS A 220 -7.12 -3.91 -22.24
N SER A 221 -7.21 -4.24 -23.54
CA SER A 221 -8.12 -5.27 -24.04
C SER A 221 -7.58 -6.69 -23.83
N LYS A 222 -6.27 -6.82 -23.57
CA LYS A 222 -5.64 -8.11 -23.31
C LYS A 222 -5.91 -8.57 -21.87
N PRO A 223 -6.21 -9.87 -21.66
CA PRO A 223 -6.34 -10.43 -20.32
C PRO A 223 -5.12 -10.13 -19.45
N GLY A 224 -5.35 -9.63 -18.25
CA GLY A 224 -4.27 -9.36 -17.29
C GLY A 224 -3.58 -8.01 -17.42
N ASN A 225 -3.91 -7.22 -18.44
CA ASN A 225 -3.39 -5.88 -18.58
C ASN A 225 -4.22 -4.88 -17.75
N ALA A 226 -3.58 -3.82 -17.27
CA ALA A 226 -4.22 -2.80 -16.46
C ALA A 226 -5.33 -2.07 -17.27
N ASN A 227 -6.53 -1.98 -16.70
CA ASN A 227 -7.63 -1.24 -17.31
C ASN A 227 -7.68 0.21 -16.83
N LEU A 228 -7.26 0.45 -15.58
CA LEU A 228 -7.24 1.76 -14.93
C LEU A 228 -6.04 1.89 -14.00
N ALA A 229 -5.59 3.12 -13.82
CA ALA A 229 -4.48 3.48 -12.94
C ALA A 229 -4.93 4.56 -11.96
N TYR A 230 -4.97 4.22 -10.67
CA TYR A 230 -5.40 5.13 -9.61
C TYR A 230 -4.16 5.79 -9.01
N ALA A 231 -3.96 7.07 -9.29
CA ALA A 231 -2.81 7.83 -8.83
C ALA A 231 -3.17 8.68 -7.62
N ILE A 232 -2.28 8.73 -6.63
CA ILE A 232 -2.48 9.54 -5.42
C ILE A 232 -2.17 11.03 -5.63
N SER A 233 -1.53 11.38 -6.74
CA SER A 233 -1.19 12.75 -7.14
C SER A 233 -0.95 12.83 -8.65
N GLU A 234 -0.95 14.04 -9.21
CA GLU A 234 -0.64 14.27 -10.62
C GLU A 234 0.83 13.94 -10.93
N GLU A 235 1.76 14.25 -10.02
CA GLU A 235 3.17 13.90 -10.17
C GLU A 235 3.37 12.39 -10.28
N ASN A 236 2.57 11.60 -9.57
CA ASN A 236 2.58 10.14 -9.72
C ASN A 236 2.10 9.68 -11.10
N MET A 237 1.15 10.39 -11.73
CA MET A 237 0.73 10.10 -13.10
C MET A 237 1.84 10.43 -14.10
N GLU A 238 2.53 11.56 -13.92
CA GLU A 238 3.65 11.96 -14.77
C GLU A 238 4.79 10.93 -14.72
N VAL A 239 5.24 10.59 -13.50
CA VAL A 239 6.29 9.58 -13.31
C VAL A 239 5.87 8.22 -13.88
N PHE A 240 4.61 7.81 -13.71
CA PHE A 240 4.12 6.57 -14.29
C PHE A 240 4.12 6.61 -15.82
N SER A 241 3.70 7.72 -16.43
CA SER A 241 3.72 7.90 -17.88
C SER A 241 5.13 7.88 -18.45
N ASP A 242 6.12 8.40 -17.73
CA ASP A 242 7.52 8.32 -18.13
C ASP A 242 8.05 6.88 -18.07
N LEU A 243 7.64 6.12 -17.05
CA LEU A 243 8.01 4.70 -16.91
C LEU A 243 7.31 3.80 -17.94
N PHE A 244 6.03 4.06 -18.24
CA PHE A 244 5.18 3.23 -19.09
C PHE A 244 4.44 4.08 -20.13
N PRO A 245 5.14 4.58 -21.17
CA PRO A 245 4.59 5.54 -22.12
C PRO A 245 3.47 5.00 -23.03
N GLN A 246 3.28 3.68 -23.06
CA GLN A 246 2.21 3.04 -23.82
C GLN A 246 0.85 3.09 -23.10
N PHE A 247 0.84 3.38 -21.79
CA PHE A 247 -0.41 3.44 -21.03
C PHE A 247 -1.27 4.63 -21.46
N ASP A 248 -2.55 4.37 -21.75
CA ASP A 248 -3.50 5.41 -22.17
C ASP A 248 -3.79 6.38 -21.02
N LYS A 249 -3.38 7.64 -21.19
CA LYS A 249 -3.53 8.69 -20.18
C LYS A 249 -4.99 8.98 -19.81
N ASN A 250 -5.97 8.63 -20.66
CA ASN A 250 -7.38 8.79 -20.32
C ASN A 250 -7.88 7.75 -19.30
N ARG A 251 -7.04 6.80 -18.90
CA ARG A 251 -7.34 5.74 -17.93
C ARG A 251 -6.78 6.02 -16.54
N TYR A 252 -6.21 7.20 -16.34
CA TYR A 252 -5.87 7.68 -15.02
C TYR A 252 -7.10 8.13 -14.26
N ILE A 253 -7.13 7.81 -12.97
CA ILE A 253 -8.05 8.36 -12.01
C ILE A 253 -7.23 8.95 -10.88
N LEU A 254 -7.45 10.24 -10.60
CA LEU A 254 -6.84 10.90 -9.45
C LEU A 254 -7.63 10.49 -8.20
N ALA A 255 -6.96 9.77 -7.31
CA ALA A 255 -7.50 9.25 -6.06
C ALA A 255 -6.63 9.74 -4.91
N ASN A 256 -6.75 11.04 -4.58
CA ASN A 256 -6.01 11.64 -3.47
C ASN A 256 -6.31 10.89 -2.16
N PRO A 257 -5.29 10.46 -1.40
CA PRO A 257 -5.50 9.80 -0.12
C PRO A 257 -6.29 10.70 0.83
N GLY A 258 -7.42 10.20 1.32
CA GLY A 258 -8.13 10.80 2.43
C GLY A 258 -7.48 10.45 3.77
N PHE A 259 -8.03 11.01 4.85
CA PHE A 259 -7.73 10.60 6.21
C PHE A 259 -9.04 10.46 6.98
N ASN A 260 -9.08 9.53 7.94
CA ASN A 260 -10.20 9.43 8.87
C ASN A 260 -10.09 10.57 9.88
N ASN A 261 -11.19 11.28 10.13
CA ASN A 261 -11.27 12.37 11.12
C ASN A 261 -11.23 11.87 12.59
N CYS A 262 -10.49 10.81 12.88
CA CYS A 262 -10.29 10.30 14.24
C CYS A 262 -9.24 11.10 15.03
N PHE A 263 -8.41 11.90 14.36
CA PHE A 263 -7.50 12.85 14.99
C PHE A 263 -8.18 14.20 15.16
N VAL A 264 -8.55 14.51 16.41
CA VAL A 264 -9.23 15.77 16.74
C VAL A 264 -8.24 16.70 17.44
N PRO A 265 -8.09 17.96 16.99
CA PRO A 265 -7.29 18.94 17.71
C PRO A 265 -7.77 19.05 19.17
N ARG A 266 -6.83 19.22 20.10
CA ARG A 266 -7.12 19.47 21.52
C ARG A 266 -6.97 20.98 21.79
N PRO A 267 -8.01 21.81 21.55
CA PRO A 267 -7.88 23.27 21.50
C PRO A 267 -7.54 23.92 22.85
N HIS A 268 -7.72 23.18 23.96
CA HIS A 268 -7.46 23.67 25.31
C HIS A 268 -6.10 23.23 25.86
N GLU A 269 -5.39 22.35 25.17
CA GLU A 269 -4.07 21.89 25.58
C GLU A 269 -3.01 22.90 25.14
N ARG A 270 -2.13 23.29 26.06
CA ARG A 270 -0.98 24.14 25.73
C ARG A 270 0.19 23.24 25.34
N LEU A 271 1.14 23.78 24.57
CA LEU A 271 2.35 23.05 24.17
C LEU A 271 3.07 22.41 25.36
N GLU A 272 3.21 23.15 26.46
CA GLU A 272 3.80 22.66 27.72
C GLU A 272 3.09 21.40 28.24
N ASP A 273 1.76 21.39 28.22
CA ASP A 273 0.95 20.28 28.73
C ASP A 273 1.11 19.04 27.84
N VAL A 274 1.13 19.24 26.51
CA VAL A 274 1.40 18.18 25.53
C VAL A 274 2.80 17.58 25.69
N LEU A 275 3.84 18.42 25.87
CA LEU A 275 5.22 17.96 26.05
C LEU A 275 5.39 17.17 27.35
N LYS A 276 4.73 17.60 28.44
CA LYS A 276 4.71 16.88 29.72
C LYS A 276 4.03 15.51 29.58
N GLU A 277 2.91 15.44 28.87
CA GLU A 277 2.19 14.20 28.63
C GLU A 277 3.00 13.22 27.77
N ALA A 278 3.64 13.73 26.72
CA ALA A 278 4.43 12.93 25.78
C ALA A 278 5.69 12.32 26.39
N LYS A 279 6.18 12.86 27.53
CA LYS A 279 7.36 12.36 28.26
C LYS A 279 8.57 12.14 27.34
N LEU A 280 8.79 13.09 26.44
CA LEU A 280 9.83 13.01 25.44
C LEU A 280 11.21 13.05 26.08
N LYS A 281 12.14 12.29 25.50
CA LYS A 281 13.54 12.27 25.90
C LYS A 281 14.41 12.69 24.74
N HIS A 282 15.36 13.58 24.99
CA HIS A 282 16.43 13.84 24.04
C HIS A 282 17.36 12.64 24.02
N LEU A 283 17.41 11.92 22.89
CA LEU A 283 18.27 10.76 22.73
C LEU A 283 19.69 11.22 22.37
N GLY A 284 20.57 11.28 23.37
CA GLY A 284 22.01 11.47 23.17
C GLY A 284 22.71 10.20 22.69
N LEU A 285 23.99 10.33 22.34
CA LEU A 285 24.82 9.19 21.89
C LEU A 285 24.99 8.07 22.95
N THR A 286 24.69 8.36 24.23
CA THR A 286 24.75 7.40 25.33
C THR A 286 23.59 7.60 26.31
N LYS A 287 23.32 6.61 27.17
CA LYS A 287 22.29 6.71 28.22
C LYS A 287 22.54 7.88 29.18
N GLU A 288 23.80 8.16 29.50
CA GLU A 288 24.19 9.29 30.37
C GLU A 288 23.91 10.66 29.73
N LYS A 289 23.78 10.69 28.39
CA LYS A 289 23.46 11.89 27.60
C LYS A 289 21.98 11.97 27.21
N THR A 290 21.15 11.09 27.75
CA THR A 290 19.70 11.11 27.54
C THR A 290 19.05 11.89 28.69
N PHE A 291 18.30 12.95 28.38
CA PHE A 291 17.64 13.80 29.37
C PHE A 291 16.20 14.13 28.95
N ASP A 292 15.37 14.49 29.93
CA ASP A 292 13.99 14.91 29.67
C ASP A 292 13.98 16.24 28.92
N VAL A 293 13.10 16.33 27.93
CA VAL A 293 12.93 17.55 27.13
C VAL A 293 12.31 18.64 28.00
N GLN A 294 12.81 19.88 27.91
CA GLN A 294 12.20 21.03 28.58
C GLN A 294 10.76 21.23 28.07
N THR A 295 9.92 21.93 28.84
CA THR A 295 8.48 22.03 28.51
C THR A 295 8.00 23.46 28.34
N ASP A 296 8.85 24.43 28.65
CA ASP A 296 8.61 25.87 28.59
C ASP A 296 9.03 26.51 27.25
N TYR A 297 9.26 25.68 26.21
CA TYR A 297 9.48 26.17 24.85
C TYR A 297 8.29 27.02 24.36
N LYS A 298 8.61 28.14 23.72
CA LYS A 298 7.62 29.04 23.12
C LYS A 298 7.22 28.59 21.72
N TYR A 299 8.17 28.00 20.99
CA TYR A 299 7.97 27.51 19.64
C TYR A 299 8.35 26.03 19.55
N MET A 300 7.65 25.29 18.69
CA MET A 300 8.01 23.91 18.37
C MET A 300 7.91 23.70 16.86
N ILE A 301 8.96 23.13 16.29
CA ILE A 301 8.97 22.60 14.93
C ILE A 301 9.09 21.09 15.03
N VAL A 302 8.15 20.38 14.41
CA VAL A 302 8.14 18.92 14.42
C VAL A 302 8.30 18.39 13.01
N PHE A 303 9.28 17.50 12.83
CA PHE A 303 9.37 16.62 11.68
C PHE A 303 8.95 15.22 12.12
N VAL A 304 7.93 14.64 11.49
CA VAL A 304 7.48 13.28 11.77
C VAL A 304 7.64 12.43 10.51
N GLY A 305 8.42 11.36 10.60
CA GLY A 305 8.48 10.38 9.54
C GLY A 305 9.72 9.51 9.56
N GLN A 306 9.61 8.38 8.82
CA GLN A 306 10.74 7.49 8.55
C GLN A 306 12.04 8.24 8.18
N PHE A 307 13.16 7.75 8.70
CA PHE A 307 14.47 8.37 8.54
C PHE A 307 15.11 8.04 7.18
N VAL A 308 14.53 8.58 6.11
CA VAL A 308 14.87 8.24 4.71
C VAL A 308 15.22 9.48 3.89
N GLY A 309 16.22 9.35 3.01
CA GLY A 309 16.82 10.49 2.31
C GLY A 309 15.84 11.33 1.49
N TRP A 310 14.83 10.73 0.85
CA TRP A 310 13.85 11.48 0.04
C TRP A 310 12.89 12.34 0.88
N LYS A 311 12.76 12.10 2.18
CA LYS A 311 12.02 13.01 3.08
C LYS A 311 12.80 14.26 3.45
N ARG A 312 14.03 14.39 2.96
CA ARG A 312 14.86 15.60 3.05
C ARG A 312 15.10 16.08 4.48
N ILE A 313 15.29 15.15 5.40
CA ILE A 313 15.72 15.48 6.77
C ILE A 313 17.01 16.30 6.80
N ASP A 314 17.89 16.14 5.79
CA ASP A 314 19.07 16.98 5.61
C ASP A 314 18.73 18.47 5.47
N ALA A 315 17.62 18.79 4.78
CA ALA A 315 17.14 20.16 4.65
C ALA A 315 16.56 20.68 5.98
N VAL A 316 15.82 19.83 6.70
CA VAL A 316 15.28 20.16 8.03
C VAL A 316 16.41 20.44 9.03
N LEU A 317 17.45 19.61 9.06
CA LEU A 317 18.60 19.80 9.95
C LEU A 317 19.38 21.08 9.62
N ARG A 318 19.53 21.41 8.32
CA ARG A 318 20.14 22.70 7.93
C ARG A 318 19.29 23.88 8.38
N ALA A 319 17.96 23.80 8.24
CA ALA A 319 17.05 24.83 8.70
C ALA A 319 17.05 24.96 10.23
N ALA A 320 17.10 23.84 10.96
CA ALA A 320 17.23 23.80 12.41
C ALA A 320 18.44 24.59 12.92
N SER A 321 19.59 24.45 12.26
CA SER A 321 20.79 25.21 12.61
C SER A 321 20.65 26.74 12.45
N ILE A 322 19.68 27.19 11.65
CA ILE A 322 19.34 28.60 11.47
C ILE A 322 18.36 29.01 12.57
N TRP A 323 17.31 28.22 12.79
CA TRP A 323 16.31 28.51 13.81
C TRP A 323 16.90 28.54 15.23
N GLU A 324 17.82 27.63 15.55
CA GLU A 324 18.54 27.62 16.83
C GLU A 324 19.33 28.90 17.06
N LYS A 325 19.90 29.52 16.01
CA LYS A 325 20.61 30.80 16.11
C LYS A 325 19.67 31.99 16.29
N GLU A 326 18.46 31.90 15.74
CA GLU A 326 17.48 32.99 15.76
C GLU A 326 16.63 33.00 17.04
N PHE A 327 16.18 31.82 17.48
CA PHE A 327 15.25 31.65 18.60
C PHE A 327 15.90 31.12 19.87
N GLY A 328 17.14 30.64 19.81
CA GLY A 328 17.87 30.11 20.96
C GLY A 328 17.08 29.03 21.70
N ASP A 329 17.08 29.12 23.04
CA ASP A 329 16.41 28.16 23.92
C ASP A 329 14.87 28.28 23.92
N GLU A 330 14.28 29.26 23.20
CA GLU A 330 12.82 29.39 23.09
C GLU A 330 12.19 28.38 22.11
N LEU A 331 12.99 27.70 21.29
CA LEU A 331 12.54 26.78 20.24
C LEU A 331 12.94 25.33 20.51
N LEU A 332 11.99 24.42 20.37
CA LEU A 332 12.22 22.99 20.24
C LEU A 332 12.14 22.54 18.78
N THR A 333 13.22 21.96 18.25
CA THR A 333 13.16 21.16 17.02
C THR A 333 13.05 19.68 17.38
N LEU A 334 11.91 19.07 17.07
CA LEU A 334 11.62 17.67 17.36
C LEU A 334 11.64 16.85 16.06
N ILE A 335 12.42 15.78 16.04
CA ILE A 335 12.48 14.81 14.93
C ILE A 335 11.99 13.47 15.47
N VAL A 336 10.88 12.97 14.91
CA VAL A 336 10.18 11.76 15.35
C VAL A 336 10.13 10.72 14.25
#